data_AF-A0A367LTD0-F1
#
_entry.id   AF-A0A367LTD0-F1
#
_cell.length_a   1.000
_cell.length_b   1.000
_cell.length_c   1.000
_cell.angle_alpha   90.00
_cell.angle_beta   90.00
_cell.angle_gamma   90.00
#
_symmetry.space_group_name_H-M   'P 1'
#
loop_
_entity.id
_entity.type
_entity.pdbx_description
1 polymer ?
#
loop_
_entity_poly.entity_id
_entity_poly.type
_entity_poly.pdbx_seq_one_letter_code
_entity_poly.pdbx_strand_id
1 'polypeptide(L)' 'QTHKVVAQLPAVLEPNAIYFVRRSTGYDQFVTNGAGVVVAYPMNVRIPAAVPGYLADGSMLRLAMNPDGQLPAYTAAGA' A
#
# COMPACT_ATOMS: atom_id res chain seq x y z
N GLN A 1 -19.19 -3.99 11.50
CA GLN A 1 -18.48 -3.47 10.32
C GLN A 1 -18.49 -4.56 9.26
N THR A 2 -18.94 -4.27 8.05
CA THR A 2 -19.15 -5.28 6.99
C THR A 2 -18.03 -5.16 5.96
N HIS A 3 -17.40 -6.29 5.61
CA HIS A 3 -16.45 -6.37 4.51
C HIS A 3 -17.01 -7.26 3.41
N LYS A 4 -16.79 -6.90 2.14
CA LYS A 4 -17.35 -7.60 0.99
C LYS A 4 -16.32 -7.78 -0.12
N VAL A 5 -16.28 -8.97 -0.71
CA VAL A 5 -15.49 -9.26 -1.93
C VAL A 5 -16.44 -9.24 -3.12
N VAL A 6 -16.16 -8.41 -4.12
CA VAL A 6 -17.04 -8.19 -5.28
C VAL A 6 -16.26 -8.19 -6.59
N ALA A 7 -16.93 -8.44 -7.71
CA ALA A 7 -16.33 -8.30 -9.04
C ALA A 7 -16.20 -6.83 -9.48
N GLN A 8 -17.08 -5.96 -9.00
CA GLN A 8 -17.14 -4.53 -9.26
C GLN A 8 -17.87 -3.84 -8.11
N LEU A 9 -17.68 -2.53 -7.93
CA LEU A 9 -18.44 -1.77 -6.94
C LEU A 9 -19.94 -1.79 -7.28
N PRO A 10 -20.83 -2.10 -6.31
CA PRO A 10 -22.26 -1.93 -6.50
C PRO A 10 -22.62 -0.46 -6.80
N ALA A 11 -23.70 -0.25 -7.55
CA ALA A 11 -24.22 1.09 -7.83
C ALA A 11 -24.66 1.84 -6.55
N VAL A 12 -25.13 1.09 -5.55
CA VAL A 12 -25.49 1.62 -4.22
C VAL A 12 -24.57 0.97 -3.20
N LEU A 13 -23.81 1.79 -2.48
CA LEU A 13 -22.84 1.33 -1.49
C LEU A 13 -23.43 1.39 -0.09
N GLU A 14 -23.03 0.45 0.74
CA GLU A 14 -23.42 0.42 2.14
C GLU A 14 -22.63 1.46 2.94
N PRO A 15 -23.26 2.14 3.91
CA PRO A 15 -22.57 2.95 4.89
C PRO A 15 -21.55 2.15 5.71
N ASN A 16 -20.41 2.78 6.05
CA ASN A 16 -19.39 2.25 6.96
C ASN A 16 -18.87 0.83 6.59
N ALA A 17 -18.65 0.59 5.30
CA ALA A 17 -18.26 -0.71 4.75
C ALA A 17 -16.87 -0.68 4.10
N ILE A 18 -16.27 -1.86 3.95
CA ILE A 18 -15.04 -2.09 3.19
C ILE A 18 -15.34 -3.02 2.02
N TYR A 19 -15.01 -2.58 0.80
CA TYR A 19 -15.14 -3.38 -0.42
C TYR A 19 -13.77 -3.78 -0.95
N PHE A 20 -13.59 -5.08 -1.19
CA PHE A 20 -12.47 -5.66 -1.91
C PHE A 20 -12.93 -5.99 -3.33
N VAL A 21 -12.55 -5.15 -4.30
CA VAL A 21 -12.96 -5.30 -5.71
C VAL A 21 -11.88 -6.09 -6.44
N ARG A 22 -12.21 -7.29 -6.92
CA ARG A 22 -11.24 -8.17 -7.58
C ARG A 22 -10.68 -7.53 -8.85
N ARG A 23 -9.35 -7.52 -8.98
CA ARG A 23 -8.62 -7.00 -10.15
C ARG A 23 -7.40 -7.88 -10.42
N SER A 24 -7.35 -8.50 -11.61
CA SER A 24 -6.30 -9.46 -11.98
C SER A 24 -6.17 -10.56 -10.91
N THR A 25 -4.96 -10.78 -10.37
CA THR A 25 -4.68 -11.73 -9.29
C THR A 25 -4.87 -11.16 -7.88
N GLY A 26 -5.37 -9.93 -7.74
CA GLY A 26 -5.53 -9.22 -6.48
C GLY A 26 -6.85 -8.49 -6.35
N TYR A 27 -6.86 -7.40 -5.57
CA TYR A 27 -8.02 -6.55 -5.37
C TYR A 27 -7.60 -5.09 -5.13
N ASP A 28 -8.52 -4.16 -5.44
CA ASP A 28 -8.47 -2.81 -4.90
C ASP A 28 -9.37 -2.72 -3.65
N GLN A 29 -8.99 -1.89 -2.68
CA GLN A 29 -9.79 -1.64 -1.49
C GLN A 29 -10.51 -0.29 -1.58
N PHE A 30 -11.80 -0.28 -1.27
CA PHE A 30 -12.61 0.93 -1.12
C PHE A 30 -13.26 0.96 0.26
N VAL A 31 -13.33 2.14 0.88
CA VAL A 31 -13.96 2.35 2.19
C VAL A 31 -15.07 3.38 2.04
N THR A 32 -16.21 3.13 2.66
CA THR A 32 -17.32 4.10 2.68
C THR A 32 -17.51 4.72 4.05
N ASN A 33 -17.95 5.99 4.07
CA ASN A 33 -18.35 6.68 5.30
C ASN A 33 -19.80 6.33 5.71
N GLY A 34 -20.31 6.99 6.74
CA GLY A 34 -21.68 6.78 7.26
C GLY A 34 -22.82 7.13 6.28
N ALA A 35 -22.51 7.76 5.14
CA ALA A 35 -23.47 8.05 4.07
C ALA A 35 -23.35 7.08 2.87
N GLY A 36 -22.48 6.07 2.93
CA GLY A 36 -22.23 5.17 1.80
C GLY A 36 -21.38 5.80 0.69
N VAL A 37 -20.66 6.89 0.97
CA VAL A 37 -19.77 7.54 -0.01
C VAL A 37 -18.36 7.00 0.15
N VAL A 38 -17.71 6.67 -0.97
CA VAL A 38 -16.29 6.26 -0.97
C VAL A 38 -15.44 7.41 -0.45
N VAL A 39 -14.64 7.12 0.56
CA VAL A 39 -13.69 8.06 1.15
C VAL A 39 -12.29 7.48 1.04
N ALA A 40 -11.34 8.33 0.65
CA ALA A 40 -9.93 7.96 0.56
C ALA A 40 -9.33 7.95 1.97
N TYR A 41 -9.30 6.76 2.59
CA TYR A 41 -8.43 6.51 3.72
C TYR A 41 -7.17 5.80 3.20
N PRO A 42 -5.97 6.39 3.35
CA PRO A 42 -4.75 5.68 3.02
C PRO A 42 -4.65 4.42 3.90
N MET A 43 -4.21 3.31 3.32
CA MET A 43 -3.83 2.16 4.12
C MET A 43 -2.67 2.55 5.03
N ASN A 44 -2.76 2.19 6.31
CA ASN A 44 -1.62 2.22 7.20
C ASN A 44 -0.66 1.11 6.78
N VAL A 45 0.26 1.42 5.89
CA VAL A 45 1.34 0.52 5.49
C VAL A 45 2.51 0.72 6.44
N ARG A 46 3.04 -0.37 6.99
CA ARG A 46 4.27 -0.30 7.77
C ARG A 46 5.44 -0.19 6.80
N ILE A 47 6.00 1.00 6.69
CA ILE A 47 7.22 1.25 5.94
C ILE A 47 8.40 0.78 6.83
N PRO A 48 9.19 -0.22 6.41
CA PRO A 48 10.35 -0.65 7.18
C PRO A 48 11.38 0.48 7.25
N ALA A 49 12.01 0.68 8.41
CA ALA A 49 13.03 1.72 8.55
C ALA A 49 14.26 1.49 7.65
N ALA A 50 14.51 0.23 7.26
CA ALA A 50 15.58 -0.14 6.34
C ALA A 50 15.30 -1.49 5.66
N VAL A 51 15.95 -1.71 4.52
CA VAL A 51 15.97 -2.99 3.80
C VAL A 51 17.41 -3.49 3.63
N PRO A 52 17.63 -4.81 3.52
CA PRO A 52 18.93 -5.35 3.18
C PRO A 52 19.24 -5.10 1.68
N GLY A 53 20.42 -4.59 1.40
CA GLY A 53 21.09 -4.67 0.11
C GLY A 53 22.34 -5.55 0.24
N TYR A 54 22.78 -6.15 -0.85
CA TYR A 54 24.02 -6.94 -0.88
C TYR A 54 25.01 -6.28 -1.84
N LEU A 55 26.24 -6.12 -1.38
CA LEU A 55 27.34 -5.63 -2.19
C LEU A 55 27.87 -6.77 -3.08
N ALA A 56 28.71 -6.41 -4.06
CA ALA A 56 29.28 -7.36 -5.01
C ALA A 56 30.15 -8.44 -4.34
N ASP A 57 30.70 -8.16 -3.16
CA ASP A 57 31.46 -9.10 -2.34
C ASP A 57 30.58 -10.01 -1.45
N GLY A 58 29.25 -9.87 -1.55
CA GLY A 58 28.28 -10.62 -0.76
C GLY A 58 28.02 -10.08 0.64
N SER A 59 28.71 -9.02 1.06
CA SER A 59 28.43 -8.37 2.35
C SER A 59 27.08 -7.65 2.33
N MET A 60 26.44 -7.60 3.50
CA MET A 60 25.13 -6.95 3.65
C MET A 60 25.31 -5.46 3.98
N LEU A 61 24.65 -4.62 3.18
CA LEU A 61 24.47 -3.20 3.43
C LEU A 61 23.03 -2.94 3.90
N ARG A 62 22.86 -2.20 4.99
CA ARG A 62 21.54 -1.78 5.45
C ARG A 62 21.16 -0.45 4.81
N LEU A 63 20.19 -0.48 3.90
CA LEU A 63 19.72 0.72 3.18
C LEU A 63 18.56 1.36 3.96
N ALA A 64 18.77 2.57 4.46
CA ALA A 64 17.71 3.34 5.12
C ALA A 64 16.62 3.69 4.11
N MET A 65 15.35 3.51 4.50
CA MET A 65 14.20 3.84 3.68
C MET A 65 13.65 5.20 4.09
N ASN A 66 13.20 5.99 3.12
CA ASN A 66 12.52 7.25 3.38
C ASN A 66 11.15 7.00 4.03
N PRO A 67 10.59 7.97 4.78
CA PRO A 67 9.27 7.83 5.41
C PRO A 67 8.11 7.63 4.42
N ASP A 68 8.31 7.90 3.13
CA ASP A 68 7.36 7.68 2.04
C ASP A 68 7.50 6.31 1.36
N GLY A 69 8.45 5.47 1.82
CA GLY A 69 8.70 4.13 1.31
C GLY A 69 9.68 4.07 0.14
N GLN A 70 10.27 5.20 -0.27
CA GLN A 70 11.29 5.21 -1.30
C GLN A 70 12.66 4.84 -0.75
N LEU A 71 13.47 4.17 -1.57
CA LEU A 71 14.89 3.96 -1.30
C LEU A 71 15.68 5.06 -2.01
N PRO A 72 16.50 5.83 -1.28
CA PRO A 72 17.38 6.80 -1.92
C PRO A 72 18.43 6.06 -2.77
N ALA A 73 18.50 6.40 -4.05
CA ALA A 73 19.55 5.93 -4.94
C ALA A 73 20.73 6.91 -4.87
N TYR A 74 21.88 6.43 -4.42
CA TYR A 74 23.13 7.19 -4.48
C TYR A 74 23.98 6.61 -5.61
N THR A 75 24.44 7.47 -6.51
CA THR A 75 25.47 7.05 -7.48
C THR A 75 26.81 6.96 -6.75
N ALA A 76 27.76 6.17 -7.28
CA ALA A 76 29.10 6.03 -6.70
C ALA A 76 29.87 7.37 -6.61
N ALA A 77 29.41 8.42 -7.30
CA ALA A 77 30.00 9.76 -7.27
C ALA A 77 29.50 10.67 -6.14
N GLY A 78 28.54 10.22 -5.31
CA GLY A 78 27.87 11.06 -4.33
C GLY A 78 26.67 11.82 -4.92
N ALA A 79 25.83 12.37 -4.03
CA ALA A 79 24.63 13.13 -4.38
C ALA A 79 24.95 14.47 -5.05
#